data_AF-A0A349HES3-F1
#
_entry.id   AF-A0A349HES3-F1
#
_cell.length_a   1.000
_cell.length_b   1.000
_cell.length_c   1.000
_cell.angle_alpha   90.00
_cell.angle_beta   90.00
_cell.angle_gamma   90.00
#
_symmetry.space_group_name_H-M   'P 1'
#
loop_
_entity.id
_entity.type
_entity.pdbx_description
1 polymer ?
#
loop_
_entity_poly.entity_id
_entity_poly.type
_entity_poly.pdbx_seq_one_letter_code
_entity_poly.pdbx_strand_id
1 'polypeptide(L)'
;MPQLGPHISIPAEALLQRVLGLDPFEFKGWPEDVRTLAESIAAELFLVRYNPFIDPELVRKSVSRTLTLARPTLSGEYPQRLTRSVENFWLKQDADMEFRNRFVEKMKEILPEHCIGLDPHTVVQSATDATDLRIELPIAVLFPEDTEQVRAIVRLANEMQFGLIPRGGGTGATGGAIPALDRTAVLSLARFKKILSVDTE
;
A
#
# COMPACT_ATOMS: atom_id res chain seq x y z
N MET A 1 11.56 26.93 11.25
CA MET A 1 10.49 26.34 12.08
C MET A 1 10.77 24.85 12.21
N PRO A 2 10.49 24.19 13.34
CA PRO A 2 10.60 22.73 13.39
C PRO A 2 9.68 22.14 12.31
N GLN A 3 10.13 21.09 11.62
CA GLN A 3 9.29 20.38 10.65
C GLN A 3 8.07 19.83 11.40
N LEU A 4 6.93 20.49 11.23
CA LEU A 4 5.62 20.05 11.70
C LEU A 4 5.09 19.04 10.68
N GLY A 5 5.63 17.83 10.69
CA GLY A 5 5.25 16.77 9.76
C GLY A 5 5.69 15.40 10.26
N PRO A 6 5.14 14.31 9.70
CA PRO A 6 5.59 12.97 10.03
C PRO A 6 7.08 12.81 9.68
N HIS A 7 7.88 12.28 10.60
CA HIS A 7 9.27 11.94 10.30
C HIS A 7 9.30 10.69 9.42
N ILE A 8 9.68 10.86 8.16
CA ILE A 8 9.81 9.78 7.17
C ILE A 8 11.29 9.60 6.86
N SER A 9 11.82 8.40 7.10
CA SER A 9 13.26 8.10 6.91
C SER A 9 13.66 7.84 5.45
N ILE A 10 12.73 7.94 4.51
CA ILE A 10 12.95 7.74 3.08
C ILE A 10 13.38 9.07 2.45
N PRO A 11 14.38 9.10 1.55
CA PRO A 11 14.75 10.32 0.83
C PRO A 11 13.55 10.96 0.12
N ALA A 12 13.50 12.29 0.13
CA ALA A 12 12.43 13.07 -0.49
C ALA A 12 12.18 12.64 -1.95
N GLU A 13 13.23 12.45 -2.74
CA GLU A 13 13.08 12.09 -4.15
C GLU A 13 12.36 10.75 -4.35
N ALA A 14 12.69 9.75 -3.53
CA ALA A 14 12.04 8.45 -3.57
C ALA A 14 10.57 8.54 -3.11
N LEU A 15 10.29 9.40 -2.13
CA LEU A 15 8.94 9.69 -1.66
C LEU A 15 8.09 10.32 -2.77
N LEU A 16 8.58 11.41 -3.37
CA LEU A 16 7.89 12.15 -4.42
C LEU A 16 7.63 11.28 -5.65
N GLN A 17 8.62 10.48 -6.08
CA GLN A 17 8.42 9.54 -7.18
C GLN A 17 7.32 8.53 -6.86
N ARG A 18 7.28 8.01 -5.63
CA ARG A 18 6.35 6.95 -5.22
C ARG A 18 4.91 7.42 -5.06
N VAL A 19 4.68 8.64 -4.54
CA VAL A 19 3.31 9.15 -4.28
C VAL A 19 2.84 10.21 -5.27
N LEU A 20 3.72 11.05 -5.82
CA LEU A 20 3.35 12.11 -6.75
C LEU A 20 3.71 11.78 -8.20
N GLY A 21 4.46 10.68 -8.43
CA GLY A 21 4.89 10.28 -9.77
C GLY A 21 5.82 11.28 -10.45
N LEU A 22 6.48 12.14 -9.66
CA LEU A 22 7.39 13.16 -10.18
C LEU A 22 8.78 12.55 -10.42
N ASP A 23 9.41 12.95 -11.52
CA ASP A 23 10.77 12.53 -11.84
C ASP A 23 11.77 13.19 -10.86
N PRO A 24 12.64 12.40 -10.19
CA PRO A 24 13.63 12.93 -9.25
C PRO A 24 14.59 13.97 -9.83
N PHE A 25 15.01 13.83 -11.09
CA PHE A 25 15.96 14.76 -11.71
C PHE A 25 15.30 16.08 -12.04
N GLU A 26 14.07 16.02 -12.53
CA GLU A 26 13.26 17.20 -12.79
C GLU A 26 12.93 17.95 -11.49
N PHE A 27 12.55 17.24 -10.44
CA PHE A 27 12.22 17.82 -9.14
C PHE A 27 13.39 18.61 -8.53
N LYS A 28 14.64 18.14 -8.70
CA LYS A 28 15.84 18.87 -8.27
C LYS A 28 16.02 20.23 -8.95
N GLY A 29 15.43 20.43 -10.12
CA GLY A 29 15.45 21.72 -10.82
C GLY A 29 14.41 22.73 -10.33
N TRP A 30 13.45 22.31 -9.48
CA TRP A 30 12.35 23.17 -9.06
C TRP A 30 12.78 24.25 -8.06
N PRO A 31 12.07 25.39 -8.00
CA PRO A 31 12.26 26.40 -6.95
C PRO A 31 12.12 25.79 -5.54
N GLU A 32 12.91 26.29 -4.59
CA GLU A 32 13.01 25.72 -3.23
C GLU A 32 11.68 25.72 -2.46
N ASP A 33 10.89 26.78 -2.61
CA ASP A 33 9.56 26.91 -2.03
C ASP A 33 8.58 25.88 -2.58
N VAL A 34 8.64 25.62 -3.89
CA VAL A 34 7.84 24.56 -4.54
C VAL A 34 8.29 23.19 -4.05
N ARG A 35 9.60 22.94 -3.95
CA ARG A 35 10.13 21.66 -3.45
C ARG A 35 9.66 21.37 -2.03
N THR A 36 9.81 22.34 -1.14
CA THR A 36 9.40 22.24 0.27
C THR A 36 7.90 21.90 0.39
N LEU A 37 7.07 22.57 -0.41
CA LEU A 37 5.63 22.29 -0.45
C LEU A 37 5.33 20.87 -0.95
N ALA A 38 5.97 20.45 -2.04
CA ALA A 38 5.76 19.14 -2.64
C ALA A 38 6.22 18.02 -1.69
N GLU A 39 7.33 18.20 -0.97
CA GLU A 39 7.81 17.28 0.07
C GLU A 39 6.81 17.14 1.20
N SER A 40 6.29 18.26 1.71
CA SER A 40 5.27 18.24 2.78
C SER A 40 4.01 17.49 2.35
N ILE A 41 3.52 17.75 1.13
CA ILE A 41 2.35 17.05 0.58
C ILE A 41 2.66 15.56 0.37
N ALA A 42 3.82 15.24 -0.21
CA ALA A 42 4.23 13.87 -0.45
C ALA A 42 4.30 13.07 0.86
N ALA A 43 4.78 13.68 1.95
CA ALA A 43 4.82 13.06 3.26
C ALA A 43 3.42 12.70 3.79
N GLU A 44 2.46 13.60 3.65
CA GLU A 44 1.07 13.34 4.03
C GLU A 44 0.43 12.23 3.17
N LEU A 45 0.60 12.28 1.85
CA LEU A 45 0.07 11.25 0.93
C LEU A 45 0.72 9.88 1.16
N PHE A 46 1.99 9.85 1.54
CA PHE A 46 2.68 8.61 1.89
C PHE A 46 2.05 7.93 3.11
N LEU A 47 1.58 8.70 4.10
CA LEU A 47 0.85 8.14 5.23
C LEU A 47 -0.41 7.41 4.77
N VAL A 48 -1.16 7.98 3.82
CA VAL A 48 -2.38 7.32 3.29
C VAL A 48 -2.03 5.99 2.62
N ARG A 49 -0.91 5.94 1.89
CA ARG A 49 -0.53 4.74 1.15
C ARG A 49 0.03 3.63 2.04
N TYR A 50 0.81 3.98 3.06
CA TYR A 50 1.60 3.01 3.84
C TYR A 50 1.28 2.96 5.33
N ASN A 51 0.25 3.66 5.78
CA ASN A 51 -0.25 3.60 7.15
C ASN A 51 -1.76 3.34 7.18
N PRO A 52 -2.21 2.08 7.33
CA PRO A 52 -3.63 1.72 7.26
C PRO A 52 -4.44 2.18 8.49
N PHE A 53 -3.80 2.84 9.46
CA PHE A 53 -4.45 3.44 10.62
C PHE A 53 -4.90 4.89 10.36
N ILE A 54 -4.47 5.49 9.24
CA ILE A 54 -4.77 6.88 8.90
C ILE A 54 -6.05 6.93 8.06
N ASP A 55 -6.99 7.79 8.46
CA ASP A 55 -8.16 8.11 7.65
C ASP A 55 -7.74 8.93 6.40
N PRO A 56 -7.89 8.39 5.18
CA PRO A 56 -7.53 9.09 3.96
C PRO A 56 -8.25 10.43 3.78
N GLU A 57 -9.47 10.58 4.29
CA GLU A 57 -10.27 11.78 4.09
C GLU A 57 -9.75 12.97 4.91
N LEU A 58 -9.16 12.71 6.09
CA LEU A 58 -8.46 13.75 6.86
C LEU A 58 -7.27 14.31 6.10
N VAL A 59 -6.47 13.41 5.51
CA VAL A 59 -5.30 13.80 4.70
C VAL A 59 -5.73 14.51 3.41
N ARG A 60 -6.78 14.03 2.75
CA ARG A 60 -7.34 14.66 1.54
C ARG A 60 -7.72 16.11 1.80
N LYS A 61 -8.40 16.39 2.91
CA LYS A 61 -8.76 17.76 3.33
C LYS A 61 -7.53 18.60 3.65
N SER A 62 -6.56 18.04 4.38
CA SER A 62 -5.31 18.71 4.73
C SER A 62 -4.53 19.13 3.49
N VAL A 63 -4.24 18.19 2.59
CA VAL A 63 -3.50 18.42 1.33
C VAL A 63 -4.22 19.43 0.44
N SER A 64 -5.55 19.32 0.30
CA SER A 64 -6.35 20.26 -0.50
C SER A 64 -6.28 21.69 0.04
N ARG A 65 -6.35 21.84 1.38
CA ARG A 65 -6.19 23.14 2.05
C ARG A 65 -4.79 23.70 1.82
N THR A 66 -3.75 22.89 2.02
CA THR A 66 -2.35 23.28 1.84
C THR A 66 -2.07 23.75 0.41
N LEU A 67 -2.53 23.00 -0.61
CA LEU A 67 -2.44 23.41 -2.01
C LEU A 67 -3.16 24.73 -2.31
N THR A 68 -4.38 24.89 -1.79
CA THR A 68 -5.18 26.09 -2.01
C THR A 68 -4.51 27.34 -1.44
N LEU A 69 -3.93 27.25 -0.25
CA LEU A 69 -3.25 28.35 0.42
C LEU A 69 -1.91 28.72 -0.25
N ALA A 70 -1.18 27.73 -0.78
CA ALA A 70 0.10 27.96 -1.44
C ALA A 70 -0.05 28.46 -2.88
N ARG A 71 -1.18 28.18 -3.56
CA ARG A 71 -1.37 28.50 -4.98
C ARG A 71 -1.07 29.97 -5.37
N PRO A 72 -1.45 31.00 -4.59
CA PRO A 72 -1.19 32.40 -4.97
C PRO A 72 0.29 32.82 -4.88
N THR A 73 1.09 32.12 -4.07
CA THR A 73 2.50 32.49 -3.82
C THR A 73 3.46 31.82 -4.81
N LEU A 74 3.00 30.79 -5.49
CA LEU A 74 3.81 30.03 -6.44
C LEU A 74 3.66 30.60 -7.85
N SER A 75 4.77 30.68 -8.58
CA SER A 75 4.82 31.18 -9.96
C SER A 75 5.08 30.06 -10.96
N GLY A 76 4.80 30.32 -12.24
CA GLY A 76 5.07 29.38 -13.33
C GLY A 76 4.06 28.21 -13.41
N GLU A 77 4.54 27.06 -13.90
CA GLU A 77 3.72 25.86 -14.16
C GLU A 77 3.65 24.88 -12.98
N TYR A 78 4.47 25.07 -11.95
CA TYR A 78 4.62 24.12 -10.86
C TYR A 78 3.32 23.86 -10.06
N PRO A 79 2.47 24.87 -9.78
CA PRO A 79 1.22 24.62 -9.07
C PRO A 79 0.28 23.69 -9.84
N GLN A 80 0.14 23.91 -11.15
CA GLN A 80 -0.73 23.06 -11.99
C GLN A 80 -0.20 21.63 -12.04
N ARG A 81 1.13 21.47 -12.13
CA ARG A 81 1.78 20.15 -12.13
C ARG A 81 1.59 19.42 -10.81
N LEU A 82 1.81 20.09 -9.69
CA LEU A 82 1.62 19.51 -8.36
C LEU A 82 0.16 19.15 -8.10
N THR A 83 -0.79 20.04 -8.45
CA THR A 83 -2.22 19.75 -8.38
C THR A 83 -2.58 18.49 -9.17
N ARG A 84 -2.10 18.37 -10.41
CA ARG A 84 -2.34 17.19 -11.25
C ARG A 84 -1.75 15.91 -10.63
N SER A 85 -0.55 15.97 -10.07
CA SER A 85 0.05 14.81 -9.37
C SER A 85 -0.79 14.38 -8.16
N VAL A 86 -1.30 15.33 -7.37
CA VAL A 86 -2.17 15.04 -6.23
C VAL A 86 -3.52 14.47 -6.67
N GLU A 87 -4.13 15.03 -7.73
CA GLU A 87 -5.36 14.49 -8.31
C GLU A 87 -5.16 13.04 -8.79
N ASN A 88 -4.07 12.76 -9.51
CA ASN A 88 -3.72 11.42 -9.97
C ASN A 88 -3.54 10.44 -8.79
N PHE A 89 -2.91 10.88 -7.69
CA PHE A 89 -2.78 10.07 -6.49
C PHE A 89 -4.16 9.66 -5.94
N TRP A 90 -5.08 10.62 -5.80
CA TRP A 90 -6.41 10.33 -5.27
C TRP A 90 -7.24 9.46 -6.22
N LEU A 91 -7.17 9.70 -7.53
CA LEU A 91 -7.80 8.84 -8.54
C LEU A 91 -7.32 7.39 -8.41
N LYS A 92 -6.01 7.17 -8.24
CA LYS A 92 -5.45 5.84 -8.02
C LYS A 92 -5.91 5.23 -6.70
N GLN A 93 -5.89 6.02 -5.62
CA GLN A 93 -6.29 5.56 -4.28
C GLN A 93 -7.77 5.13 -4.26
N ASP A 94 -8.66 5.91 -4.88
CA ASP A 94 -10.08 5.59 -4.96
C ASP A 94 -10.31 4.31 -5.79
N ALA A 95 -9.63 4.18 -6.94
CA ALA A 95 -9.68 2.97 -7.75
C ALA A 95 -9.18 1.72 -7.02
N ASP A 96 -8.12 1.86 -6.19
CA ASP A 96 -7.61 0.77 -5.37
C ASP A 96 -8.58 0.38 -4.24
N MET A 97 -9.29 1.36 -3.65
CA MET A 97 -10.34 1.10 -2.66
C MET A 97 -11.55 0.41 -3.27
N GLU A 98 -12.01 0.84 -4.45
CA GLU A 98 -13.07 0.16 -5.19
C GLU A 98 -12.68 -1.27 -5.57
N PHE A 99 -11.43 -1.47 -5.99
CA PHE A 99 -10.90 -2.80 -6.25
C PHE A 99 -10.93 -3.67 -4.98
N ARG A 100 -10.43 -3.13 -3.86
CA ARG A 100 -10.42 -3.84 -2.56
C ARG A 100 -11.82 -4.22 -2.11
N ASN A 101 -12.81 -3.34 -2.28
CA ASN A 101 -14.21 -3.63 -1.93
C ASN A 101 -14.76 -4.80 -2.77
N ARG A 102 -14.57 -4.77 -4.10
CA ARG A 102 -14.98 -5.89 -4.97
C ARG A 102 -14.25 -7.19 -4.63
N PHE A 103 -12.96 -7.10 -4.33
CA PHE A 103 -12.13 -8.23 -3.90
C PHE A 103 -12.68 -8.85 -2.61
N VAL A 104 -13.02 -8.04 -1.60
CA VAL A 104 -13.56 -8.53 -0.33
C VAL A 104 -14.91 -9.22 -0.53
N GLU A 105 -15.80 -8.63 -1.32
CA GLU A 105 -17.11 -9.25 -1.61
C GLU A 105 -16.95 -10.61 -2.31
N LYS A 106 -16.03 -10.73 -3.26
CA LYS A 106 -15.72 -12.02 -3.89
C LYS A 106 -15.02 -13.01 -2.97
N MET A 107 -14.14 -12.55 -2.07
CA MET A 107 -13.50 -13.41 -1.09
C MET A 107 -14.51 -14.01 -0.09
N LYS A 108 -15.56 -13.27 0.29
CA LYS A 108 -16.63 -13.79 1.17
C LYS A 108 -17.44 -14.93 0.54
N GLU A 109 -17.44 -15.06 -0.79
CA GLU A 109 -18.03 -16.22 -1.49
C GLU A 109 -17.18 -17.50 -1.33
N ILE A 110 -15.89 -17.36 -0.98
CA ILE A 110 -14.90 -18.45 -0.91
C ILE A 110 -14.50 -18.78 0.53
N LEU A 111 -14.36 -17.75 1.37
CA LEU A 111 -13.83 -17.83 2.73
C LEU A 111 -14.85 -17.32 3.75
N PRO A 112 -14.93 -17.95 4.93
CA PRO A 112 -15.57 -17.33 6.09
C PRO A 112 -14.94 -15.96 6.41
N GLU A 113 -15.72 -15.06 7.00
CA GLU A 113 -15.27 -13.69 7.30
C GLU A 113 -14.03 -13.63 8.20
N HIS A 114 -13.91 -14.53 9.20
CA HIS A 114 -12.75 -14.63 10.10
C HIS A 114 -11.47 -15.14 9.42
N CYS A 115 -11.56 -15.58 8.16
CA CYS A 115 -10.44 -15.99 7.34
C CYS A 115 -9.93 -14.86 6.41
N ILE A 116 -10.56 -13.67 6.47
CA ILE A 116 -10.20 -12.51 5.65
C ILE A 116 -9.65 -11.41 6.57
N GLY A 117 -8.32 -11.40 6.76
CA GLY A 117 -7.61 -10.42 7.56
C GLY A 117 -7.53 -9.06 6.86
N LEU A 118 -8.40 -8.14 7.28
CA LEU A 118 -8.46 -6.76 6.77
C LEU A 118 -8.01 -5.71 7.77
N ASP A 119 -7.85 -6.08 9.04
CA ASP A 119 -7.49 -5.15 10.08
C ASP A 119 -6.05 -4.60 9.87
N PRO A 120 -5.81 -3.33 10.22
CA PRO A 120 -4.52 -2.68 10.04
C PRO A 120 -3.32 -3.46 10.62
N HIS A 121 -3.48 -4.13 11.76
CA HIS A 121 -2.37 -4.85 12.41
C HIS A 121 -1.96 -6.08 11.60
N THR A 122 -2.93 -6.89 11.17
CA THR A 122 -2.70 -8.08 10.34
C THR A 122 -2.03 -7.73 9.01
N VAL A 123 -2.50 -6.65 8.37
CA VAL A 123 -1.95 -6.14 7.10
C VAL A 123 -0.50 -5.71 7.28
N VAL A 124 -0.20 -4.89 8.30
CA VAL A 124 1.17 -4.39 8.55
C VAL A 124 2.12 -5.51 8.93
N GLN A 125 1.71 -6.45 9.78
CA GLN A 125 2.54 -7.59 10.17
C GLN A 125 2.92 -8.46 8.97
N SER A 126 2.02 -8.57 8.00
CA SER A 126 2.21 -9.42 6.83
C SER A 126 2.88 -8.73 5.65
N ALA A 127 3.21 -7.44 5.77
CA ALA A 127 3.86 -6.65 4.72
C ALA A 127 5.38 -6.87 4.61
N THR A 128 5.99 -7.61 5.56
CA THR A 128 7.44 -7.86 5.60
C THR A 128 7.78 -9.28 6.04
N ASP A 129 9.02 -9.71 5.82
CA ASP A 129 9.61 -10.96 6.33
C ASP A 129 10.90 -10.67 7.12
N ALA A 130 11.77 -11.67 7.33
CA ALA A 130 13.00 -11.48 8.12
C ALA A 130 14.03 -10.55 7.45
N THR A 131 13.81 -10.12 6.20
CA THR A 131 14.62 -9.06 5.58
C THR A 131 14.28 -7.66 6.09
N ASP A 132 13.14 -7.49 6.77
CA ASP A 132 12.61 -6.21 7.24
C ASP A 132 12.31 -5.17 6.13
N LEU A 133 12.35 -5.60 4.86
CA LEU A 133 11.96 -4.76 3.73
C LEU A 133 10.45 -4.52 3.77
N ARG A 134 10.04 -3.28 3.51
CA ARG A 134 8.62 -2.87 3.40
C ARG A 134 8.43 -2.12 2.10
N ILE A 135 7.77 -2.77 1.16
CA ILE A 135 7.53 -2.24 -0.18
C ILE A 135 6.07 -1.84 -0.29
N GLU A 136 5.15 -2.79 -0.47
CA GLU A 136 3.71 -2.54 -0.47
C GLU A 136 3.00 -3.15 0.74
N LEU A 137 1.84 -2.59 1.10
CA LEU A 137 0.92 -3.23 2.02
C LEU A 137 0.03 -4.22 1.26
N PRO A 138 -0.25 -5.41 1.81
CA PRO A 138 -1.19 -6.31 1.18
C PRO A 138 -2.63 -5.78 1.29
N ILE A 139 -3.46 -6.01 0.27
CA ILE A 139 -4.87 -5.60 0.29
C ILE A 139 -5.71 -6.41 1.30
N ALA A 140 -5.24 -7.61 1.61
CA ALA A 140 -5.77 -8.52 2.64
C ALA A 140 -4.76 -9.63 2.95
N VAL A 141 -4.94 -10.27 4.10
CA VAL A 141 -4.28 -11.53 4.46
C VAL A 141 -5.33 -12.63 4.53
N LEU A 142 -5.17 -13.66 3.72
CA LEU A 142 -6.13 -14.74 3.57
C LEU A 142 -5.67 -15.95 4.38
N PHE A 143 -6.57 -16.54 5.17
CA PHE A 143 -6.30 -17.68 6.03
C PHE A 143 -7.21 -18.87 5.67
N PRO A 144 -6.98 -19.55 4.53
CA PRO A 144 -7.75 -20.72 4.17
C PRO A 144 -7.64 -21.82 5.25
N GLU A 145 -8.63 -22.71 5.26
CA GLU A 145 -8.74 -23.84 6.19
C GLU A 145 -8.65 -25.19 5.44
N ASP A 146 -8.85 -25.19 4.12
CA ASP A 146 -8.73 -26.38 3.27
C ASP A 146 -8.15 -26.08 1.88
N THR A 147 -7.81 -27.14 1.15
CA THR A 147 -7.20 -27.05 -0.18
C THR A 147 -8.16 -26.56 -1.27
N GLU A 148 -9.48 -26.71 -1.11
CA GLU A 148 -10.46 -26.24 -2.09
C GLU A 148 -10.58 -24.71 -2.03
N GLN A 149 -10.53 -24.13 -0.84
CA GLN A 149 -10.43 -22.68 -0.64
C GLN A 149 -9.15 -22.13 -1.26
N VAL A 150 -8.00 -22.77 -1.06
CA VAL A 150 -6.73 -22.38 -1.72
C VAL A 150 -6.90 -22.37 -3.24
N ARG A 151 -7.49 -23.42 -3.82
CA ARG A 151 -7.72 -23.51 -5.26
C ARG A 151 -8.64 -22.39 -5.77
N ALA A 152 -9.71 -22.09 -5.04
CA ALA A 152 -10.65 -21.02 -5.39
C ALA A 152 -9.99 -19.64 -5.33
N ILE A 153 -9.17 -19.38 -4.31
CA ILE A 153 -8.40 -18.11 -4.19
C ILE A 153 -7.45 -17.94 -5.38
N VAL A 154 -6.71 -18.99 -5.76
CA VAL A 154 -5.77 -18.94 -6.89
C VAL A 154 -6.52 -18.67 -8.21
N ARG A 155 -7.68 -19.30 -8.41
CA ARG A 155 -8.53 -19.01 -9.59
C ARG A 155 -8.99 -17.56 -9.60
N LEU A 156 -9.48 -17.05 -8.47
CA LEU A 156 -9.92 -15.66 -8.39
C LEU A 156 -8.76 -14.67 -8.58
N ALA A 157 -7.54 -14.99 -8.11
CA ALA A 157 -6.35 -14.19 -8.37
C ALA A 157 -6.11 -13.98 -9.86
N ASN A 158 -6.29 -15.05 -10.65
CA ASN A 158 -6.21 -14.98 -12.10
C ASN A 158 -7.41 -14.26 -12.73
N GLU A 159 -8.63 -14.41 -12.22
CA GLU A 159 -9.81 -13.73 -12.77
C GLU A 159 -9.79 -12.21 -12.52
N MET A 160 -9.40 -11.81 -11.30
CA MET A 160 -9.38 -10.41 -10.87
C MET A 160 -8.02 -9.72 -11.08
N GLN A 161 -7.00 -10.47 -11.50
CA GLN A 161 -5.64 -9.97 -11.76
C GLN A 161 -5.01 -9.27 -10.54
N PHE A 162 -5.03 -9.94 -9.38
CA PHE A 162 -4.31 -9.50 -8.17
C PHE A 162 -3.10 -10.38 -7.89
N GLY A 163 -2.07 -9.81 -7.26
CA GLY A 163 -0.89 -10.56 -6.82
C GLY A 163 -1.22 -11.46 -5.64
N LEU A 164 -0.73 -12.69 -5.62
CA LEU A 164 -0.96 -13.63 -4.51
C LEU A 164 0.37 -14.17 -4.02
N ILE A 165 0.72 -13.87 -2.75
CA ILE A 165 1.99 -14.30 -2.16
C ILE A 165 1.73 -15.38 -1.12
N PRO A 166 2.19 -16.63 -1.35
CA PRO A 166 2.13 -17.67 -0.33
C PRO A 166 3.09 -17.35 0.82
N ARG A 167 2.60 -17.49 2.05
CA ARG A 167 3.36 -17.20 3.27
C ARG A 167 3.15 -18.29 4.32
N GLY A 168 4.25 -18.88 4.78
CA GLY A 168 4.29 -19.72 5.98
C GLY A 168 4.49 -18.87 7.24
N GLY A 169 5.61 -19.09 7.94
CA GLY A 169 5.97 -18.32 9.13
C GLY A 169 6.46 -16.89 8.87
N GLY A 170 6.76 -16.52 7.61
CA GLY A 170 7.29 -15.20 7.26
C GLY A 170 8.73 -14.94 7.73
N THR A 171 9.49 -15.99 8.00
CA THR A 171 10.89 -15.92 8.49
C THR A 171 11.92 -16.02 7.35
N GLY A 172 11.48 -15.93 6.09
CA GLY A 172 12.39 -15.95 4.95
C GLY A 172 13.31 -14.73 4.95
N ALA A 173 14.57 -14.93 4.55
CA ALA A 173 15.61 -13.89 4.54
C ALA A 173 15.97 -13.40 3.13
N THR A 174 15.09 -13.63 2.15
CA THR A 174 15.29 -13.28 0.75
C THR A 174 14.19 -12.38 0.17
N GLY A 175 13.21 -11.97 0.98
CA GLY A 175 12.10 -11.12 0.55
C GLY A 175 10.96 -11.86 -0.16
N GLY A 176 10.99 -13.20 -0.19
CA GLY A 176 10.02 -14.01 -0.97
C GLY A 176 8.58 -13.92 -0.48
N ALA A 177 8.33 -13.42 0.74
CA ALA A 177 6.99 -13.26 1.30
C ALA A 177 6.52 -11.79 1.34
N ILE A 178 7.22 -10.88 0.64
CA ILE A 178 6.97 -9.43 0.69
C ILE A 178 6.10 -9.00 -0.50
N PRO A 179 4.97 -8.31 -0.27
CA PRO A 179 4.21 -7.66 -1.33
C PRO A 179 5.05 -6.62 -2.06
N ALA A 180 5.36 -6.89 -3.33
CA ALA A 180 6.17 -6.01 -4.17
C ALA A 180 5.34 -5.13 -5.12
N LEU A 181 4.07 -5.48 -5.32
CA LEU A 181 3.16 -4.81 -6.25
C LEU A 181 1.87 -4.40 -5.56
N ASP A 182 1.27 -3.33 -6.08
CA ASP A 182 -0.09 -2.93 -5.73
C ASP A 182 -1.06 -4.10 -5.90
N ARG A 183 -2.17 -4.08 -5.16
CA ARG A 183 -3.22 -5.10 -5.27
C ARG A 183 -2.67 -6.52 -5.09
N THR A 184 -1.82 -6.71 -4.08
CA THR A 184 -1.30 -8.01 -3.69
C THR A 184 -1.95 -8.49 -2.39
N ALA A 185 -2.46 -9.72 -2.36
CA ALA A 185 -2.92 -10.39 -1.14
C ALA A 185 -1.86 -11.38 -0.65
N VAL A 186 -1.77 -11.55 0.67
CA VAL A 186 -0.93 -12.59 1.29
C VAL A 186 -1.79 -13.81 1.59
N LEU A 187 -1.36 -14.98 1.13
CA LEU A 187 -1.99 -16.27 1.42
C LEU A 187 -1.25 -16.94 2.58
N SER A 188 -1.80 -16.86 3.78
CA SER A 188 -1.22 -17.49 4.97
C SER A 188 -1.56 -18.98 5.03
N LEU A 189 -0.54 -19.82 4.90
CA LEU A 189 -0.64 -21.26 5.06
C LEU A 189 -0.40 -21.71 6.51
N ALA A 190 -0.25 -20.76 7.45
CA ALA A 190 0.11 -21.05 8.83
C ALA A 190 -0.93 -21.88 9.61
N ARG A 191 -2.17 -21.99 9.12
CA ARG A 191 -3.22 -22.84 9.71
C ARG A 191 -3.13 -24.32 9.28
N PHE A 192 -2.41 -24.64 8.20
CA PHE A 192 -2.24 -26.00 7.68
C PHE A 192 -1.17 -26.76 8.47
N LYS A 193 -1.49 -27.14 9.71
CA LYS A 193 -0.54 -27.77 10.65
C LYS A 193 -0.70 -29.28 10.80
N LYS A 194 -1.72 -29.88 10.19
CA LYS A 194 -2.05 -31.30 10.36
C LYS A 194 -1.00 -32.17 9.65
N ILE A 195 -0.35 -33.06 10.40
CA ILE A 195 0.44 -34.16 9.85
C ILE A 195 -0.57 -35.22 9.36
N LEU A 196 -0.55 -35.54 8.06
CA LEU A 196 -1.52 -36.47 7.45
C LEU A 196 -1.15 -37.93 7.67
N SER A 197 0.13 -38.26 7.52
CA SER A 197 0.69 -39.58 7.76
C SER A 197 2.19 -39.44 8.05
N VAL A 198 2.74 -40.42 8.76
CA VAL A 198 4.18 -40.61 8.91
C VAL A 198 4.45 -42.04 8.49
N ASP A 199 5.26 -42.22 7.45
CA ASP A 199 5.72 -43.54 7.03
C ASP A 199 7.07 -43.80 7.71
N THR A 200 7.16 -44.90 8.44
CA THR A 200 8.35 -45.26 9.26
C THR A 200 9.02 -46.55 8.80
N GLU A 201 8.45 -47.21 7.78
CA GLU A 201 9.03 -48.38 7.11
C GLU A 201 9.87 -47.97 5.89
#